data_AF-A0A4R5B361-F1
#
_entry.id   AF-A0A4R5B361-F1
#
_cell.length_a   1.000
_cell.length_b   1.000
_cell.length_c   1.000
_cell.angle_alpha   90.00
_cell.angle_beta   90.00
_cell.angle_gamma   90.00
#
_symmetry.space_group_name_H-M   'P 1'
#
loop_
_entity.id
_entity.type
_entity.pdbx_description
1 polymer ?
#
loop_
_entity_poly.entity_id
_entity_poly.type
_entity_poly.pdbx_seq_one_letter_code
_entity_poly.pdbx_strand_id
1 'polypeptide(L)'
;MPRMRQYSADAGVLLMAPRHRMGRVLSMGDTPCRACMVRPCRYGRRTRWRNPRPLPTVEDEPRWRWIAMDVAAARESILSFPAAALIVAGLLVAMIAASGLRRVGPHERLVVRRFGWPLGVRGPGLRYLLPGADTGVRVPMGARPHDIWLRAMTKDGVPLHVKALAVMGTGDPVRYADAAGSPSSSAQAATEVALRAVIADRDLADLPSLLAGGDDPELVRRVDEAVRPWGVAARLVTITDATVPVRSGPPGSRPPRARREPVPTARAGGGRAGADGSAAGRPS
;
A
#
# COMPACT_ATOMS: atom_id res chain seq x y z
N MET A 1 25.55 -19.42 -22.89
CA MET A 1 26.58 -19.06 -21.88
C MET A 1 26.29 -17.64 -21.40
N PRO A 2 26.50 -17.26 -20.12
CA PRO A 2 26.88 -18.04 -18.95
C PRO A 2 25.95 -17.86 -17.73
N ARG A 3 26.10 -18.79 -16.78
CA ARG A 3 25.64 -18.69 -15.38
C ARG A 3 26.44 -17.61 -14.67
N MET A 4 25.79 -16.74 -13.91
CA MET A 4 26.47 -15.95 -12.88
C MET A 4 26.08 -16.47 -11.50
N ARG A 5 27.06 -17.12 -10.87
CA ARG A 5 27.21 -17.18 -9.42
C ARG A 5 27.46 -15.76 -8.93
N GLN A 6 26.84 -15.37 -7.83
CA GLN A 6 27.40 -14.34 -6.98
C GLN A 6 27.41 -14.80 -5.53
N TYR A 7 28.57 -14.52 -4.94
CA TYR A 7 29.13 -14.92 -3.67
C TYR A 7 29.08 -13.67 -2.76
N SER A 8 28.68 -13.82 -1.50
CA SER A 8 28.79 -12.86 -0.39
C SER A 8 28.14 -13.58 0.81
N ALA A 9 28.81 -14.09 1.84
CA ALA A 9 29.76 -13.49 2.79
C ALA A 9 29.19 -12.14 3.30
N ASP A 10 28.89 -11.90 4.57
CA ASP A 10 29.41 -12.48 5.80
C ASP A 10 28.48 -12.17 7.00
N ALA A 11 28.81 -12.82 8.12
CA ALA A 11 28.40 -12.56 9.51
C ALA A 11 26.98 -13.00 9.93
N GLY A 12 26.80 -13.78 11.00
CA GLY A 12 27.72 -14.32 11.99
C GLY A 12 26.89 -14.77 13.19
N VAL A 13 26.83 -16.07 13.46
CA VAL A 13 26.32 -16.60 14.73
C VAL A 13 27.29 -17.68 15.21
N LEU A 14 28.13 -17.27 16.14
CA LEU A 14 28.95 -18.14 16.97
C LEU A 14 28.03 -18.86 17.96
N LEU A 15 27.99 -20.20 17.92
CA LEU A 15 27.74 -21.01 19.11
C LEU A 15 28.73 -22.18 19.09
N MET A 16 29.67 -22.08 20.03
CA MET A 16 30.80 -22.98 20.21
C MET A 16 30.38 -24.29 20.86
N ALA A 17 31.17 -25.32 20.55
CA ALA A 17 30.95 -26.74 20.68
C ALA A 17 31.00 -27.33 22.12
N PRO A 18 30.54 -28.58 22.29
CA PRO A 18 30.71 -29.38 23.50
C PRO A 18 32.00 -30.21 23.46
N ARG A 19 32.65 -30.46 24.60
CA ARG A 19 33.66 -31.52 24.74
C ARG A 19 33.70 -32.10 26.16
N HIS A 20 33.19 -33.31 26.32
CA HIS A 20 33.65 -34.25 27.35
C HIS A 20 34.62 -35.23 26.68
N ARG A 21 35.85 -35.34 27.21
CA ARG A 21 36.82 -36.37 26.81
C ARG A 21 37.49 -36.94 28.06
N MET A 22 37.36 -38.26 28.20
CA MET A 22 38.08 -39.10 29.15
C MET A 22 39.60 -39.06 28.90
N GLY A 23 40.38 -39.27 29.97
CA GLY A 23 41.80 -39.58 29.88
C GLY A 23 42.38 -39.91 31.26
N ARG A 24 42.66 -41.20 31.47
CA ARG A 24 43.35 -41.80 32.62
C ARG A 24 44.85 -41.91 32.27
N VAL A 25 45.72 -42.11 33.29
CA VAL A 25 46.91 -43.00 33.34
C VAL A 25 48.31 -42.35 33.66
N LEU A 26 48.96 -42.91 34.71
CA LEU A 26 50.41 -43.05 35.07
C LEU A 26 51.22 -41.78 35.46
N SER A 27 52.28 -41.77 36.29
CA SER A 27 53.20 -42.79 36.85
C SER A 27 54.06 -42.20 37.99
N MET A 28 54.78 -43.08 38.73
CA MET A 28 56.12 -42.96 39.37
C MET A 28 56.59 -41.60 39.90
N GLY A 29 57.02 -41.43 41.15
CA GLY A 29 58.03 -42.21 41.87
C GLY A 29 59.17 -41.25 42.24
N ASP A 30 59.66 -41.27 43.48
CA ASP A 30 61.05 -40.98 43.90
C ASP A 30 61.15 -40.69 45.41
N THR A 31 61.49 -41.73 46.16
CA THR A 31 62.36 -41.66 47.35
C THR A 31 63.82 -41.67 46.87
N PRO A 32 64.79 -41.09 47.62
CA PRO A 32 65.64 -41.99 48.42
C PRO A 32 66.31 -41.38 49.69
N CYS A 33 66.63 -42.29 50.64
CA CYS A 33 67.90 -42.44 51.39
C CYS A 33 68.42 -41.28 52.28
N ARG A 34 69.20 -41.43 53.36
CA ARG A 34 70.00 -42.47 54.04
C ARG A 34 70.51 -41.76 55.33
N ALA A 35 70.47 -42.32 56.55
CA ALA A 35 71.48 -43.19 57.16
C ALA A 35 72.14 -42.56 58.41
N CYS A 36 72.54 -43.45 59.32
CA CYS A 36 73.53 -43.32 60.41
C CYS A 36 73.11 -42.58 61.69
N MET A 37 72.84 -43.32 62.78
CA MET A 37 73.78 -43.86 63.77
C MET A 37 74.35 -42.79 64.72
N VAL A 38 74.06 -42.96 66.02
CA VAL A 38 75.02 -43.04 67.15
C VAL A 38 74.24 -42.82 68.47
N ARG A 39 74.19 -43.87 69.30
CA ARG A 39 73.92 -43.86 70.76
C ARG A 39 75.21 -43.39 71.50
N PRO A 40 75.26 -43.14 72.84
CA PRO A 40 74.26 -43.26 73.92
C PRO A 40 74.25 -42.05 74.89
N CYS A 41 73.34 -42.00 75.88
CA CYS A 41 73.73 -41.84 77.30
C CYS A 41 72.54 -41.92 78.28
N ARG A 42 72.91 -42.41 79.47
CA ARG A 42 72.12 -42.90 80.60
C ARG A 42 71.68 -41.78 81.56
N TYR A 43 70.82 -42.20 82.49
CA TYR A 43 70.48 -41.57 83.78
C TYR A 43 69.45 -40.44 83.72
N GLY A 44 68.39 -40.39 84.51
CA GLY A 44 68.03 -41.16 85.69
C GLY A 44 67.16 -40.27 86.57
N ARG A 45 65.87 -40.60 86.68
CA ARG A 45 64.89 -40.22 87.72
C ARG A 45 64.86 -38.75 88.20
N ARG A 46 63.73 -38.08 87.95
CA ARG A 46 62.73 -37.80 89.00
C ARG A 46 61.43 -37.28 88.41
N THR A 47 60.38 -38.01 88.75
CA THR A 47 58.97 -37.73 88.55
C THR A 47 58.56 -36.36 89.07
N ARG A 48 58.10 -35.49 88.18
CA ARG A 48 57.14 -34.44 88.50
C ARG A 48 56.08 -34.45 87.42
N TRP A 49 54.92 -35.01 87.75
CA TRP A 49 53.69 -34.95 86.97
C TRP A 49 53.42 -33.49 86.60
N ARG A 50 53.70 -33.16 85.34
CA ARG A 50 53.32 -31.87 84.76
C ARG A 50 51.99 -32.13 84.05
N ASN A 51 50.95 -31.54 84.63
CA ASN A 51 49.54 -31.54 84.24
C ASN A 51 49.32 -31.82 82.74
N PRO A 52 48.43 -32.76 82.34
CA PRO A 52 48.07 -32.90 80.93
C PRO A 52 47.52 -31.56 80.43
N ARG A 53 48.16 -31.00 79.40
CA ARG A 53 47.55 -29.90 78.65
C ARG A 53 46.23 -30.44 78.09
N PRO A 54 45.09 -29.77 78.30
CA PRO A 54 43.89 -30.14 77.58
C PRO A 54 44.19 -30.05 76.09
N LEU A 55 43.88 -31.13 75.36
CA LEU A 55 43.79 -31.09 73.91
C LEU A 55 42.84 -29.94 73.57
N PRO A 56 43.15 -29.04 72.62
CA PRO A 56 42.13 -28.16 72.11
C PRO A 56 41.04 -29.06 71.51
N THR A 57 39.88 -29.05 72.14
CA THR A 57 38.64 -29.49 71.51
C THR A 57 38.55 -28.74 70.19
N VAL A 58 38.36 -29.48 69.10
CA VAL A 58 37.87 -28.90 67.85
C VAL A 58 36.44 -28.46 68.17
N GLU A 59 36.31 -27.30 68.81
CA GLU A 59 35.08 -26.55 68.82
C GLU A 59 34.91 -26.06 67.39
N ASP A 60 34.00 -26.74 66.69
CA ASP A 60 33.44 -26.32 65.41
C ASP A 60 32.93 -24.89 65.55
N GLU A 61 33.82 -23.93 65.26
CA GLU A 61 33.46 -22.54 65.14
C GLU A 61 32.40 -22.46 64.04
N PRO A 62 31.16 -22.07 64.37
CA PRO A 62 30.06 -22.48 63.52
C PRO A 62 30.05 -21.55 62.30
N ARG A 63 30.37 -22.17 61.16
CA ARG A 63 30.53 -21.63 59.80
C ARG A 63 29.32 -20.82 59.28
N TRP A 64 28.27 -20.58 60.08
CA TRP A 64 27.07 -19.84 59.69
C TRP A 64 27.22 -18.31 59.71
N ARG A 65 28.29 -17.72 60.27
CA ARG A 65 28.50 -16.25 60.20
C ARG A 65 28.70 -15.73 58.77
N TRP A 66 29.15 -16.56 57.82
CA TRP A 66 29.23 -16.18 56.40
C TRP A 66 27.89 -16.26 55.67
N ILE A 67 26.90 -17.01 56.19
CA ILE A 67 25.57 -17.11 55.55
C ILE A 67 24.67 -15.95 56.00
N ALA A 68 24.93 -15.36 57.15
CA ALA A 68 24.14 -14.24 57.67
C ALA A 68 24.42 -12.89 56.98
N MET A 69 25.50 -12.76 56.19
CA MET A 69 25.89 -11.49 55.56
C MET A 69 25.46 -11.33 54.09
N ASP A 70 24.67 -12.25 53.53
CA ASP A 70 24.14 -12.14 52.16
C ASP A 70 22.63 -11.82 52.09
N VAL A 71 21.87 -12.01 53.18
CA VAL A 71 20.41 -11.80 53.14
C VAL A 71 20.02 -10.31 53.23
N ALA A 72 20.91 -9.45 53.75
CA ALA A 72 20.65 -8.00 53.82
C ALA A 72 20.95 -7.27 52.50
N ALA A 73 21.87 -7.78 51.67
CA ALA A 73 22.25 -7.14 50.39
C ALA A 73 21.35 -7.57 49.22
N ALA A 74 20.68 -8.72 49.30
CA ALA A 74 19.81 -9.21 48.24
C ALA A 74 18.43 -8.51 48.17
N ARG A 75 18.12 -7.60 49.09
CA ARG A 75 16.82 -6.88 49.07
C ARG A 75 16.75 -5.73 48.09
N GLU A 76 17.89 -5.26 47.56
CA GLU A 76 17.91 -4.09 46.66
C GLU A 76 17.71 -4.45 45.18
N SER A 77 17.90 -5.73 44.81
CA SER A 77 17.79 -6.18 43.40
C SER A 77 16.38 -6.61 43.00
N ILE A 78 15.54 -6.99 43.97
CA ILE A 78 14.19 -7.53 43.69
C ILE A 78 13.19 -6.41 43.38
N LEU A 79 13.45 -5.15 43.77
CA LEU A 79 12.61 -3.99 43.45
C LEU A 79 12.88 -3.40 42.05
N SER A 80 14.06 -3.66 41.47
CA SER A 80 14.39 -3.17 40.12
C SER A 80 13.60 -3.90 39.03
N PHE A 81 13.44 -5.22 39.12
CA PHE A 81 12.69 -6.00 38.13
C PHE A 81 11.20 -5.65 38.01
N PRO A 82 10.39 -5.53 39.09
CA PRO A 82 8.99 -5.12 38.99
C PRO A 82 8.87 -3.65 38.61
N ALA A 83 9.75 -2.77 39.09
CA ALA A 83 9.77 -1.37 38.66
C ALA A 83 10.08 -1.24 37.17
N ALA A 84 11.08 -1.96 36.67
CA ALA A 84 11.41 -2.02 35.25
C ALA A 84 10.26 -2.61 34.42
N ALA A 85 9.60 -3.67 34.90
CA ALA A 85 8.44 -4.25 34.23
C ALA A 85 7.25 -3.26 34.16
N LEU A 86 6.99 -2.50 35.23
CA LEU A 86 5.96 -1.46 35.24
C LEU A 86 6.30 -0.30 34.31
N ILE A 87 7.57 0.11 34.24
CA ILE A 87 8.03 1.14 33.31
C ILE A 87 7.84 0.66 31.86
N VAL A 88 8.24 -0.57 31.54
CA VAL A 88 8.08 -1.16 30.20
C VAL A 88 6.59 -1.30 29.84
N ALA A 89 5.76 -1.78 30.77
CA ALA A 89 4.32 -1.87 30.55
C ALA A 89 3.68 -0.48 30.35
N GLY A 90 4.07 0.50 31.15
CA GLY A 90 3.61 1.89 31.00
C GLY A 90 4.02 2.49 29.65
N LEU A 91 5.25 2.25 29.20
CA LEU A 91 5.76 2.72 27.92
C LEU A 91 5.05 2.02 26.75
N LEU A 92 4.74 0.73 26.87
CA LEU A 92 3.95 -0.01 25.89
C LEU A 92 2.53 0.57 25.79
N VAL A 93 1.86 0.81 26.92
CA VAL A 93 0.52 1.41 26.95
C VAL A 93 0.54 2.83 26.36
N ALA A 94 1.56 3.63 26.69
CA ALA A 94 1.74 4.96 26.13
C ALA A 94 1.96 4.92 24.60
N MET A 95 2.77 3.98 24.10
CA MET A 95 2.99 3.77 22.67
C MET A 95 1.70 3.37 21.94
N ILE A 96 0.92 2.45 22.52
CA ILE A 96 -0.38 2.03 21.99
C ILE A 96 -1.33 3.23 21.96
N ALA A 97 -1.44 4.00 23.05
CA ALA A 97 -2.26 5.20 23.09
C ALA A 97 -1.81 6.23 22.04
N ALA A 98 -0.52 6.51 21.93
CA ALA A 98 0.01 7.45 20.93
C ALA A 98 -0.28 7.00 19.48
N SER A 99 -0.25 5.70 19.21
CA SER A 99 -0.53 5.14 17.87
C SER A 99 -1.97 5.37 17.39
N GLY A 100 -2.91 5.60 18.31
CA GLY A 100 -4.31 5.89 18.00
C GLY A 100 -4.54 7.28 17.44
N LEU A 101 -3.57 8.20 17.59
CA LEU A 101 -3.73 9.59 17.22
C LEU A 101 -3.51 9.80 15.71
N ARG A 102 -4.59 10.06 14.96
CA ARG A 102 -4.54 10.32 13.52
C ARG A 102 -4.88 11.78 13.22
N ARG A 103 -4.06 12.41 12.37
CA ARG A 103 -4.36 13.72 11.77
C ARG A 103 -5.10 13.54 10.45
N VAL A 104 -6.20 14.26 10.28
CA VAL A 104 -7.03 14.27 9.06
C VAL A 104 -7.00 15.66 8.45
N GLY A 105 -6.69 15.75 7.15
CA GLY A 105 -6.63 17.02 6.43
C GLY A 105 -8.00 17.69 6.22
N PRO A 106 -8.03 18.99 5.87
CA PRO A 106 -9.28 19.75 5.68
C PRO A 106 -10.15 19.23 4.52
N HIS A 107 -9.51 18.73 3.45
CA HIS A 107 -10.18 18.13 2.29
C HIS A 107 -10.33 16.61 2.39
N GLU A 108 -10.14 16.06 3.59
CA GLU A 108 -10.28 14.65 3.87
C GLU A 108 -11.44 14.42 4.84
N ARG A 109 -12.03 13.23 4.74
CA ARG A 109 -12.95 12.70 5.74
C ARG A 109 -12.43 11.36 6.20
N LEU A 110 -12.62 11.08 7.49
CA LEU A 110 -12.20 9.82 8.07
C LEU A 110 -13.44 8.95 8.29
N VAL A 111 -13.51 7.86 7.55
CA VAL A 111 -14.55 6.84 7.75
C VAL A 111 -14.02 5.86 8.77
N VAL A 112 -14.70 5.78 9.93
CA VAL A 112 -14.28 4.92 11.03
C VAL A 112 -15.16 3.68 11.03
N ARG A 113 -14.52 2.52 10.97
CA ARG A 113 -15.14 1.21 11.08
C ARG A 113 -14.67 0.54 12.36
N ARG A 114 -15.60 0.08 13.21
CA ARG A 114 -15.28 -0.65 14.43
C ARG A 114 -15.62 -2.12 14.22
N PHE A 115 -14.64 -3.01 14.26
CA PHE A 115 -14.82 -4.45 13.99
C PHE A 115 -15.62 -4.76 12.70
N GLY A 116 -15.46 -3.92 11.67
CA GLY A 116 -16.18 -4.06 10.41
C GLY A 116 -17.53 -3.32 10.33
N TRP A 117 -18.05 -2.80 11.44
CA TRP A 117 -19.29 -2.03 11.48
C TRP A 117 -19.02 -0.55 11.17
N PRO A 118 -19.83 0.11 10.32
CA PRO A 118 -19.68 1.53 10.04
C PRO A 118 -20.14 2.34 11.26
N LEU A 119 -19.21 3.02 11.93
CA LEU A 119 -19.52 3.87 13.09
C LEU A 119 -19.93 5.28 12.64
N GLY A 120 -19.49 5.69 11.45
CA GLY A 120 -19.84 6.95 10.82
C GLY A 120 -18.65 7.70 10.21
N VAL A 121 -18.95 8.85 9.64
CA VAL A 121 -18.00 9.75 9.00
C VAL A 121 -17.57 10.81 9.99
N ARG A 122 -16.26 10.94 10.23
CA ARG A 122 -15.70 12.00 11.07
C ARG A 122 -15.11 13.12 10.23
N GLY A 123 -15.41 14.35 10.66
CA GLY A 123 -14.87 15.57 10.10
C GLY A 123 -13.37 15.76 10.36
N PRO A 124 -12.76 16.77 9.70
CA PRO A 124 -11.32 17.04 9.74
C PRO A 124 -10.84 17.36 11.16
N GLY A 125 -9.52 17.24 11.38
CA GLY A 125 -8.88 17.51 12.67
C GLY A 125 -8.16 16.31 13.28
N LEU A 126 -7.80 16.43 14.56
CA LEU A 126 -7.13 15.39 15.32
C LEU A 126 -8.18 14.40 15.85
N ARG A 127 -8.08 13.13 15.46
CA ARG A 127 -9.03 12.08 15.87
C ARG A 127 -8.28 10.91 16.50
N TYR A 128 -8.80 10.46 17.63
CA TYR A 128 -8.31 9.26 18.31
C TYR A 128 -9.08 8.04 17.82
N LEU A 129 -8.36 7.05 17.31
CA LEU A 129 -8.88 5.74 16.93
C LEU A 129 -8.31 4.72 17.90
N LEU A 130 -9.17 3.84 18.42
CA LEU A 130 -8.70 2.78 19.30
C LEU A 130 -7.87 1.77 18.50
N PRO A 131 -6.54 1.66 18.75
CA PRO A 131 -5.71 0.72 18.01
C PRO A 131 -6.22 -0.71 18.21
N GLY A 132 -6.37 -1.45 17.12
CA GLY A 132 -6.85 -2.84 17.10
C GLY A 132 -8.36 -3.01 16.87
N ALA A 133 -9.21 -2.13 17.40
CA ALA A 133 -10.67 -2.22 17.23
C ALA A 133 -11.20 -1.34 16.09
N ASP A 134 -10.63 -0.13 15.93
CA ASP A 134 -11.09 0.88 15.00
C ASP A 134 -10.14 0.96 13.78
N THR A 135 -10.68 0.76 12.58
CA THR A 135 -10.00 1.01 11.30
C THR A 135 -10.51 2.31 10.71
N GLY A 136 -9.59 3.21 10.36
CA GLY A 136 -9.91 4.51 9.75
C GLY A 136 -9.41 4.61 8.32
N VAL A 137 -10.31 4.79 7.37
CA VAL A 137 -9.97 5.05 5.95
C VAL A 137 -10.10 6.54 5.68
N ARG A 138 -9.04 7.15 5.14
CA ARG A 138 -9.04 8.56 4.73
C ARG A 138 -9.60 8.66 3.32
N VAL A 139 -10.66 9.44 3.16
CA VAL A 139 -11.33 9.65 1.89
C VAL A 139 -11.14 11.11 1.46
N PRO A 140 -10.52 11.36 0.29
CA PRO A 140 -10.39 12.72 -0.23
C PRO A 140 -11.74 13.20 -0.76
N MET A 141 -12.21 14.38 -0.32
CA MET A 141 -13.45 14.99 -0.80
C MET A 141 -13.24 15.95 -1.98
N GLY A 142 -11.98 16.25 -2.31
CA GLY A 142 -11.64 17.16 -3.40
C GLY A 142 -12.04 16.58 -4.77
N ALA A 143 -12.60 17.44 -5.63
CA ALA A 143 -12.81 17.09 -7.02
C ALA A 143 -11.47 17.07 -7.76
N ARG A 144 -11.24 16.02 -8.56
CA ARG A 144 -10.02 15.85 -9.36
C ARG A 144 -10.40 15.66 -10.83
N PRO A 145 -9.68 16.33 -11.75
CA PRO A 145 -9.84 16.06 -13.16
C PRO A 145 -9.26 14.69 -13.51
N HIS A 146 -9.99 13.94 -14.32
CA HIS A 146 -9.58 12.66 -14.88
C HIS A 146 -9.72 12.72 -16.40
N ASP A 147 -8.60 12.58 -17.10
CA ASP A 147 -8.58 12.42 -18.56
C ASP A 147 -8.92 10.96 -18.91
N ILE A 148 -9.92 10.78 -19.75
CA ILE A 148 -10.39 9.48 -20.22
C ILE A 148 -10.26 9.43 -21.74
N TRP A 149 -9.59 8.40 -22.22
CA TRP A 149 -9.37 8.16 -23.64
C TRP A 149 -10.02 6.84 -24.02
N LEU A 150 -11.00 6.89 -24.92
CA LEU A 150 -11.77 5.72 -25.28
C LEU A 150 -12.02 5.63 -26.79
N ARG A 151 -12.17 4.38 -27.24
CA ARG A 151 -12.61 4.07 -28.60
C ARG A 151 -14.09 3.69 -28.54
N ALA A 152 -14.91 4.36 -29.35
CA ALA A 152 -16.35 4.14 -29.43
C ALA A 152 -16.82 4.12 -30.90
N MET A 153 -17.97 3.52 -31.14
CA MET A 153 -18.66 3.55 -32.43
C MET A 153 -19.91 4.43 -32.27
N THR A 154 -20.19 5.28 -33.24
CA THR A 154 -21.48 6.01 -33.28
C THR A 154 -22.61 5.08 -33.72
N LYS A 155 -23.84 5.56 -33.62
CA LYS A 155 -25.03 4.92 -34.20
C LYS A 155 -24.91 4.67 -35.71
N ASP A 156 -24.16 5.50 -36.42
CA ASP A 156 -23.87 5.36 -37.86
C ASP A 156 -22.79 4.29 -38.17
N GLY A 157 -22.23 3.62 -37.16
CA GLY A 157 -21.18 2.63 -37.33
C GLY A 157 -19.80 3.22 -37.64
N VAL A 158 -19.59 4.51 -37.38
CA VAL A 158 -18.29 5.18 -37.59
C VAL A 158 -17.42 5.04 -36.34
N PRO A 159 -16.19 4.50 -36.46
CA PRO A 159 -15.26 4.45 -35.34
C PRO A 159 -14.73 5.83 -34.99
N LEU A 160 -14.65 6.13 -33.70
CA LEU A 160 -14.10 7.37 -33.16
C LEU A 160 -13.06 7.09 -32.07
N HIS A 161 -12.10 7.98 -31.94
CA HIS A 161 -11.28 8.17 -30.75
C HIS A 161 -11.74 9.41 -30.03
N VAL A 162 -12.25 9.24 -28.81
CA VAL A 162 -12.81 10.32 -28.01
C VAL A 162 -11.91 10.58 -26.81
N LYS A 163 -11.53 11.85 -26.64
CA LYS A 163 -10.91 12.37 -25.43
C LYS A 163 -11.97 13.11 -24.63
N ALA A 164 -12.17 12.68 -23.38
CA ALA A 164 -13.07 13.33 -22.44
C ALA A 164 -12.33 13.72 -21.15
N LEU A 165 -12.76 14.82 -20.56
CA LEU A 165 -12.34 15.29 -19.25
C LEU A 165 -13.51 15.13 -18.29
N ALA A 166 -13.34 14.31 -17.27
CA ALA A 166 -14.33 14.12 -16.20
C ALA A 166 -13.80 14.68 -14.89
N VAL A 167 -14.48 15.67 -14.33
CA VAL A 167 -14.18 16.18 -12.99
C VAL A 167 -15.06 15.44 -11.99
N MET A 168 -14.42 14.53 -11.24
CA MET A 168 -15.09 13.67 -10.28
C MET A 168 -14.59 13.94 -8.87
N GLY A 169 -15.46 13.84 -7.88
CA GLY A 169 -15.12 13.96 -6.47
C GLY A 169 -15.88 12.94 -5.64
N THR A 170 -15.50 12.76 -4.38
CA THR A 170 -16.25 11.87 -3.49
C THR A 170 -17.59 12.52 -3.13
N GLY A 171 -18.69 11.83 -3.40
CA GLY A 171 -20.03 12.23 -2.94
C GLY A 171 -20.37 11.58 -1.61
N ASP A 172 -20.28 10.24 -1.56
CA ASP A 172 -20.59 9.44 -0.38
C ASP A 172 -19.30 8.78 0.16
N PRO A 173 -18.73 9.30 1.26
CA PRO A 173 -17.49 8.77 1.79
C PRO A 173 -17.63 7.36 2.36
N VAL A 174 -18.82 6.95 2.83
CA VAL A 174 -19.02 5.60 3.38
C VAL A 174 -18.91 4.58 2.26
N ARG A 175 -19.66 4.78 1.15
CA ARG A 175 -19.56 3.92 -0.04
C ARG A 175 -18.17 3.90 -0.64
N TYR A 176 -17.50 5.05 -0.69
CA TYR A 176 -16.12 5.15 -1.20
C TYR A 176 -15.15 4.30 -0.38
N ALA A 177 -15.30 4.26 0.95
CA ALA A 177 -14.46 3.46 1.83
C ALA A 177 -14.80 1.96 1.82
N ASP A 178 -16.04 1.60 1.48
CA ASP A 178 -16.50 0.21 1.39
C ASP A 178 -16.23 -0.43 0.03
N ALA A 179 -15.99 0.38 -1.01
CA ALA A 179 -15.60 -0.10 -2.32
C ALA A 179 -14.31 -0.94 -2.27
N ALA A 180 -14.35 -2.12 -2.90
CA ALA A 180 -13.17 -2.96 -3.02
C ALA A 180 -12.15 -2.33 -3.99
N GLY A 181 -10.89 -2.24 -3.56
CA GLY A 181 -9.80 -1.75 -4.39
C GLY A 181 -9.71 -0.22 -4.43
N SER A 182 -9.36 0.34 -5.60
CA SER A 182 -9.24 1.79 -5.78
C SER A 182 -10.52 2.35 -6.42
N PRO A 183 -11.44 2.97 -5.65
CA PRO A 183 -12.72 3.46 -6.17
C PRO A 183 -12.57 4.48 -7.30
N SER A 184 -11.49 5.25 -7.31
CA SER A 184 -11.20 6.19 -8.40
C SER A 184 -10.99 5.48 -9.75
N SER A 185 -10.31 4.34 -9.78
CA SER A 185 -10.07 3.61 -11.04
C SER A 185 -11.35 2.93 -11.54
N SER A 186 -12.13 2.34 -10.63
CA SER A 186 -13.42 1.75 -10.95
C SER A 186 -14.42 2.79 -11.46
N ALA A 187 -14.43 4.00 -10.87
CA ALA A 187 -15.24 5.11 -11.35
C ALA A 187 -14.80 5.60 -12.75
N GLN A 188 -13.50 5.64 -13.04
CA GLN A 188 -13.00 5.95 -14.39
C GLN A 188 -13.48 4.90 -15.41
N ALA A 189 -13.38 3.62 -15.10
CA ALA A 189 -13.87 2.55 -15.97
C ALA A 189 -15.40 2.61 -16.17
N ALA A 190 -16.16 2.87 -15.11
CA ALA A 190 -17.61 3.05 -15.20
C ALA A 190 -17.98 4.26 -16.07
N THR A 191 -17.24 5.37 -15.94
CA THR A 191 -17.40 6.55 -16.78
C THR A 191 -17.10 6.22 -18.25
N GLU A 192 -16.05 5.44 -18.52
CA GLU A 192 -15.70 5.01 -19.87
C GLU A 192 -16.83 4.19 -20.54
N VAL A 193 -17.45 3.28 -19.78
CA VAL A 193 -18.61 2.50 -20.26
C VAL A 193 -19.82 3.40 -20.49
N ALA A 194 -20.11 4.32 -19.58
CA ALA A 194 -21.23 5.26 -19.72
C ALA A 194 -21.05 6.20 -20.92
N LEU A 195 -19.84 6.75 -21.12
CA LEU A 195 -19.51 7.58 -22.27
C LEU A 195 -19.66 6.79 -23.58
N ARG A 196 -19.19 5.53 -23.64
CA ARG A 196 -19.41 4.67 -24.81
C ARG A 196 -20.88 4.49 -25.14
N ALA A 197 -21.72 4.26 -24.13
CA ALA A 197 -23.16 4.10 -24.33
C ALA A 197 -23.81 5.38 -24.86
N VAL A 198 -23.45 6.56 -24.32
CA VAL A 198 -24.00 7.83 -24.82
C VAL A 198 -23.55 8.13 -26.26
N ILE A 199 -22.30 7.84 -26.60
CA ILE A 199 -21.80 8.01 -27.97
C ILE A 199 -22.49 7.03 -28.93
N ALA A 200 -22.77 5.81 -28.50
CA ALA A 200 -23.47 4.82 -29.31
C ALA A 200 -24.94 5.20 -29.59
N ASP A 201 -25.57 5.96 -28.69
CA ASP A 201 -26.95 6.46 -28.86
C ASP A 201 -27.04 7.70 -29.78
N ARG A 202 -25.91 8.34 -30.12
CA ARG A 202 -25.88 9.61 -30.88
C ARG A 202 -25.35 9.40 -32.29
N ASP A 203 -25.89 10.18 -33.22
CA ASP A 203 -25.44 10.22 -34.61
C ASP A 203 -24.18 11.13 -34.74
N LEU A 204 -23.35 10.90 -35.76
CA LEU A 204 -22.08 11.66 -35.92
C LEU A 204 -22.33 13.17 -36.13
N ALA A 205 -23.44 13.52 -36.76
CA ALA A 205 -23.83 14.91 -37.01
C ALA A 205 -24.12 15.69 -35.71
N ASP A 206 -24.51 15.00 -34.64
CA ASP A 206 -24.86 15.61 -33.36
C ASP A 206 -23.65 15.73 -32.42
N LEU A 207 -22.55 15.00 -32.67
CA LEU A 207 -21.35 15.04 -31.83
C LEU A 207 -20.76 16.44 -31.65
N PRO A 208 -20.63 17.29 -32.70
CA PRO A 208 -20.10 18.65 -32.55
C PRO A 208 -20.85 19.51 -31.53
N SER A 209 -22.15 19.29 -31.35
CA SER A 209 -22.95 19.99 -30.35
C SER A 209 -22.53 19.64 -28.91
N LEU A 210 -22.12 18.39 -28.67
CA LEU A 210 -21.59 17.93 -27.39
C LEU A 210 -20.20 18.49 -27.09
N LEU A 211 -19.38 18.73 -28.13
CA LEU A 211 -18.07 19.37 -27.97
C LEU A 211 -18.20 20.87 -27.66
N ALA A 212 -19.19 21.55 -28.25
CA ALA A 212 -19.40 22.98 -28.04
C ALA A 212 -20.10 23.31 -26.71
N GLY A 213 -20.93 22.38 -26.19
CA GLY A 213 -21.81 22.63 -25.05
C GLY A 213 -21.17 22.51 -23.67
N GLY A 214 -20.04 21.82 -23.51
CA GLY A 214 -19.26 21.72 -22.26
C GLY A 214 -19.92 20.99 -21.08
N ASP A 215 -21.25 20.99 -21.00
CA ASP A 215 -22.06 20.74 -19.81
C ASP A 215 -23.43 20.14 -20.18
N ASP A 216 -23.49 19.10 -21.03
CA ASP A 216 -24.77 18.44 -21.30
C ASP A 216 -25.30 17.80 -19.98
N PRO A 217 -26.40 18.30 -19.41
CA PRO A 217 -26.91 17.81 -18.13
C PRO A 217 -27.37 16.35 -18.23
N GLU A 218 -27.77 15.88 -19.41
CA GLU A 218 -28.13 14.47 -19.61
C GLU A 218 -26.88 13.58 -19.53
N LEU A 219 -25.77 14.02 -20.13
CA LEU A 219 -24.49 13.32 -20.10
C LEU A 219 -23.98 13.20 -18.66
N VAL A 220 -23.96 14.31 -17.92
CA VAL A 220 -23.53 14.34 -16.52
C VAL A 220 -24.41 13.41 -15.68
N ARG A 221 -25.74 13.43 -15.87
CA ARG A 221 -26.67 12.55 -15.15
C ARG A 221 -26.41 11.06 -15.44
N ARG A 222 -26.21 10.67 -16.70
CA ARG A 222 -25.95 9.27 -17.06
C ARG A 222 -24.61 8.78 -16.49
N VAL A 223 -23.59 9.63 -16.50
CA VAL A 223 -22.29 9.31 -15.90
C VAL A 223 -22.41 9.22 -14.38
N ASP A 224 -23.11 10.17 -13.72
CA ASP A 224 -23.30 10.17 -12.27
C ASP A 224 -23.99 8.90 -11.78
N GLU A 225 -25.03 8.43 -12.47
CA GLU A 225 -25.70 7.17 -12.14
C GLU A 225 -24.75 5.97 -12.23
N ALA A 226 -23.86 5.94 -13.22
CA ALA A 226 -22.89 4.87 -13.39
C ALA A 226 -21.80 4.86 -12.31
N VAL A 227 -21.40 6.03 -11.78
CA VAL A 227 -20.33 6.13 -10.77
C VAL A 227 -20.83 6.08 -9.32
N ARG A 228 -22.14 6.33 -9.09
CA ARG A 228 -22.76 6.34 -7.76
C ARG A 228 -22.49 5.09 -6.89
N PRO A 229 -22.45 3.86 -7.44
CA PRO A 229 -22.13 2.66 -6.64
C PRO A 229 -20.75 2.71 -5.98
N TRP A 230 -19.81 3.47 -6.55
CA TRP A 230 -18.44 3.63 -6.05
C TRP A 230 -18.30 4.77 -5.03
N GLY A 231 -19.38 5.46 -4.68
CA GLY A 231 -19.34 6.62 -3.76
C GLY A 231 -18.72 7.89 -4.37
N VAL A 232 -18.49 7.88 -5.68
CA VAL A 232 -17.97 9.00 -6.46
C VAL A 232 -19.13 9.73 -7.13
N ALA A 233 -19.05 11.06 -7.21
CA ALA A 233 -20.00 11.93 -7.89
C ALA A 233 -19.29 12.68 -9.03
N ALA A 234 -19.91 12.70 -10.20
CA ALA A 234 -19.43 13.45 -11.36
C ALA A 234 -19.99 14.87 -11.31
N ARG A 235 -19.11 15.89 -11.35
CA ARG A 235 -19.54 17.30 -11.33
C ARG A 235 -19.62 17.91 -12.73
N LEU A 236 -18.66 17.56 -13.57
CA LEU A 236 -18.50 18.10 -14.92
C LEU A 236 -17.95 16.98 -15.80
N VAL A 237 -18.52 16.82 -16.98
CA VAL A 237 -18.03 15.89 -18.00
C VAL A 237 -18.04 16.61 -19.34
N THR A 238 -16.85 16.82 -19.90
CA THR A 238 -16.68 17.55 -21.16
C THR A 238 -15.95 16.68 -22.17
N ILE A 239 -16.48 16.57 -23.39
CA ILE A 239 -15.79 15.93 -24.50
C ILE A 239 -14.85 16.95 -25.14
N THR A 240 -13.55 16.71 -25.05
CA THR A 240 -12.53 17.66 -25.52
C THR A 240 -12.25 17.52 -27.01
N ASP A 241 -12.13 16.27 -27.49
CA ASP A 241 -11.81 15.99 -28.88
C ASP A 241 -12.43 14.66 -29.33
N ALA A 242 -12.82 14.59 -30.60
CA ALA A 242 -13.32 13.39 -31.24
C ALA A 242 -12.64 13.25 -32.61
N THR A 243 -11.65 12.38 -32.70
CA THR A 243 -10.91 12.12 -33.92
C THR A 243 -11.41 10.83 -34.57
N VAL A 244 -11.84 10.89 -35.82
CA VAL A 244 -12.08 9.67 -36.63
C VAL A 244 -10.72 9.13 -37.07
N PRO A 245 -10.35 7.88 -36.73
CA PRO A 245 -9.14 7.26 -37.25
C PRO A 245 -9.33 7.07 -38.76
N VAL A 246 -8.87 8.06 -39.55
CA VAL A 246 -8.77 7.89 -40.99
C VAL A 246 -7.76 6.77 -41.19
N ARG A 247 -8.18 5.70 -41.86
CA ARG A 247 -7.27 4.64 -42.33
C ARG A 247 -6.32 5.34 -43.29
N SER A 248 -5.21 5.87 -42.78
CA SER A 248 -4.14 6.42 -43.58
C SER A 248 -3.61 5.26 -44.38
N GLY A 249 -4.08 5.14 -45.63
CA GLY A 249 -3.42 4.30 -46.60
C GLY A 249 -1.95 4.69 -46.68
N PRO A 250 -1.08 3.80 -47.17
CA PRO A 250 0.35 4.08 -47.28
C PRO A 250 0.60 5.45 -47.93
N PRO A 251 1.66 6.18 -47.53
CA PRO A 251 1.99 7.50 -48.07
C PRO A 251 2.06 7.40 -49.59
N GLY A 252 1.11 8.05 -50.28
CA GLY A 252 0.94 7.92 -51.74
C GLY A 252 -0.46 7.53 -52.21
N SER A 253 -1.38 7.17 -51.31
CA SER A 253 -2.78 6.93 -51.68
C SER A 253 -3.52 8.26 -51.89
N ARG A 254 -3.70 8.64 -53.16
CA ARG A 254 -4.55 9.76 -53.58
C ARG A 254 -5.99 9.46 -53.10
N PRO A 255 -6.68 10.38 -52.40
CA PRO A 255 -8.07 10.15 -52.05
C PRO A 255 -8.86 9.90 -53.35
N PRO A 256 -9.75 8.89 -53.39
CA PRO A 256 -10.64 8.75 -54.53
C PRO A 256 -11.39 10.07 -54.65
N ARG A 257 -11.15 10.80 -55.74
CA ARG A 257 -11.98 11.96 -56.08
C ARG A 257 -13.39 11.43 -56.03
N ALA A 258 -14.22 11.97 -55.14
CA ALA A 258 -15.64 11.74 -55.16
C ALA A 258 -16.06 11.87 -56.64
N ARG A 259 -16.54 10.77 -57.23
CA ARG A 259 -17.34 10.86 -58.45
C ARG A 259 -18.53 11.69 -58.01
N ARG A 260 -18.42 13.00 -58.15
CA ARG A 260 -19.58 13.86 -58.31
C ARG A 260 -20.18 13.32 -59.60
N GLU A 261 -21.15 12.42 -59.48
CA GLU A 261 -22.05 12.18 -60.59
C GLU A 261 -22.56 13.57 -60.99
N PRO A 262 -22.34 13.99 -62.24
CA PRO A 262 -23.00 15.17 -62.72
C PRO A 262 -24.49 14.86 -62.63
N VAL A 263 -25.20 15.56 -61.73
CA VAL A 263 -26.65 15.67 -61.81
C VAL A 263 -26.92 16.10 -63.26
N PRO A 264 -27.63 15.28 -64.06
CA PRO A 264 -27.94 15.66 -65.43
C PRO A 264 -28.84 16.89 -65.33
N THR A 265 -28.24 18.07 -65.53
CA THR A 265 -29.00 19.29 -65.79
C THR A 265 -29.66 19.05 -67.14
N ALA A 266 -30.96 18.77 -67.10
CA ALA A 266 -31.80 18.62 -68.27
C ALA A 266 -31.56 19.83 -69.17
N ARG A 267 -30.91 19.56 -70.30
CA ARG A 267 -30.73 20.53 -71.38
C ARG A 267 -32.11 20.75 -71.96
N ALA A 268 -32.78 21.83 -71.55
CA ALA A 268 -33.95 22.37 -72.21
C ALA A 268 -33.53 22.89 -73.60
N GLY A 269 -33.36 21.96 -74.53
CA GLY A 269 -33.31 22.23 -75.96
C GLY A 269 -34.75 22.23 -76.48
N GLY A 270 -35.36 23.41 -76.52
CA GLY A 270 -36.67 23.62 -77.11
C GLY A 270 -36.71 25.01 -77.74
N GLY A 271 -36.09 25.16 -78.90
CA GLY A 271 -36.08 26.44 -79.60
C GLY A 271 -35.29 26.44 -80.89
N ARG A 272 -35.90 25.89 -81.95
CA ARG A 272 -35.95 26.41 -83.33
C ARG A 272 -36.24 25.30 -84.32
N ALA A 273 -37.41 25.34 -84.94
CA ALA A 273 -37.61 25.37 -86.39
C ALA A 273 -39.10 25.09 -86.69
N GLY A 274 -39.73 26.02 -87.40
CA GLY A 274 -41.13 25.97 -87.80
C GLY A 274 -41.48 27.26 -88.51
N ALA A 275 -40.77 27.52 -89.62
CA ALA A 275 -41.22 28.48 -90.62
C ALA A 275 -42.19 27.73 -91.53
N ASP A 276 -43.45 28.16 -91.58
CA ASP A 276 -44.38 27.84 -92.67
C ASP A 276 -45.26 29.04 -93.00
N GLY A 277 -45.54 29.17 -94.29
CA GLY A 277 -45.89 30.38 -95.02
C GLY A 277 -47.09 31.20 -94.50
N SER A 278 -46.90 32.51 -94.46
CA SER A 278 -47.98 33.49 -94.64
C SER A 278 -47.78 34.15 -96.00
N ALA A 279 -48.45 33.60 -97.01
CA ALA A 279 -48.68 34.22 -98.31
C ALA A 279 -50.20 34.27 -98.52
N ALA A 280 -50.81 35.37 -98.10
CA ALA A 280 -52.18 35.73 -98.48
C ALA A 280 -52.32 37.25 -98.42
N GLY A 281 -52.74 37.88 -99.52
CA GLY A 281 -53.20 39.27 -99.54
C GLY A 281 -52.59 40.13 -100.65
N ARG A 282 -53.20 40.05 -101.83
CA ARG A 282 -52.97 40.88 -103.03
C ARG A 282 -53.72 42.24 -102.90
N PRO A 283 -53.64 43.15 -103.90
CA PRO A 283 -53.44 44.59 -103.72
C PRO A 283 -54.73 45.44 -103.71
N SER A 284 -54.59 46.72 -103.36
CA SER A 284 -55.26 47.88 -103.96
C SER A 284 -54.42 49.13 -103.72
#